data_AF-A0A522QLJ1-F1
#
_entry.id   AF-A0A522QLJ1-F1
#
_cell.length_a   1.000
_cell.length_b   1.000
_cell.length_c   1.000
_cell.angle_alpha   90.00
_cell.angle_beta   90.00
_cell.angle_gamma   90.00
#
_symmetry.space_group_name_H-M   'P 1'
#
loop_
_entity.id
_entity.type
_entity.pdbx_description
1 polymer ?
#
loop_
_entity_poly.entity_id
_entity_poly.type
_entity_poly.pdbx_seq_one_letter_code
_entity_poly.pdbx_strand_id
1 'polypeptide(L)'
;MIEIARERGPKSPRDVVYGIYRDGDNNLDRVQSAAVASARRASAEDAHLTFAVEDTTRQGTPNGALHTEDGTIADGKAQWSRRAAADMASPAELSRFVERTLETAHARGGQQAVWIELVDHGGGDGGGLEADSAHAMMAMPAMASAIAQGTAAYNALHPGDERHVEGVVANQCLMST
;
A
#
# COMPACT_ATOMS: atom_id res chain seq x y z
N MET A 1 -24.27 -7.15 44.41
CA MET A 1 -24.56 -6.16 43.36
C MET A 1 -23.51 -6.40 42.29
N ILE A 2 -23.89 -7.06 41.19
CA ILE A 2 -22.95 -7.42 40.11
C ILE A 2 -23.10 -6.34 39.04
N GLU A 3 -22.03 -5.58 38.83
CA GLU A 3 -21.95 -4.57 37.78
C GLU A 3 -21.73 -5.30 36.45
N ILE A 4 -22.80 -5.43 35.66
CA ILE A 4 -22.73 -5.98 34.31
C ILE A 4 -22.06 -4.91 33.45
N ALA A 5 -20.81 -5.18 33.04
CA ALA A 5 -20.08 -4.34 32.11
C ALA A 5 -20.94 -4.12 30.85
N ARG A 6 -21.32 -2.87 30.61
CA ARG A 6 -21.99 -2.47 29.37
C ARG A 6 -21.05 -2.78 28.22
N GLU A 7 -21.47 -3.67 27.34
CA GLU A 7 -20.82 -3.88 26.04
C GLU A 7 -20.67 -2.50 25.38
N ARG A 8 -19.42 -2.14 25.05
CA ARG A 8 -19.14 -0.93 24.28
C ARG A 8 -19.88 -1.11 22.96
N GLY A 9 -20.82 -0.23 22.65
CA GLY A 9 -21.50 -0.19 21.36
C GLY A 9 -20.50 -0.19 20.20
N PRO A 10 -20.95 -0.46 18.96
CA PRO A 10 -20.06 -0.51 17.80
C PRO A 10 -19.20 0.76 17.76
N LYS A 11 -17.87 0.59 17.74
CA LYS A 11 -16.94 1.71 17.55
C LYS A 11 -17.32 2.38 16.23
N SER A 12 -17.43 3.72 16.23
CA SER A 12 -17.53 4.47 14.98
C SER A 12 -16.42 4.02 14.03
N PRO A 13 -16.69 3.86 12.72
CA PRO A 13 -15.66 3.51 11.75
C PRO A 13 -14.49 4.48 11.91
N ARG A 14 -13.29 3.93 12.15
CA ARG A 14 -12.07 4.72 12.05
C ARG A 14 -11.82 4.94 10.57
N ASP A 15 -11.51 6.18 10.19
CA ASP A 15 -11.04 6.43 8.83
C ASP A 15 -9.76 5.60 8.58
N VAL A 16 -9.59 5.12 7.36
CA VAL A 16 -8.48 4.24 6.97
C VAL A 16 -7.80 4.77 5.73
N VAL A 17 -6.46 4.79 5.78
CA VAL A 17 -5.62 4.96 4.60
C VAL A 17 -4.97 3.62 4.26
N TYR A 18 -5.31 3.09 3.10
CA TYR A 18 -4.71 1.87 2.54
C TYR A 18 -3.65 2.23 1.50
N GLY A 19 -2.40 1.88 1.74
CA GLY A 19 -1.37 1.90 0.72
C GLY A 19 -1.49 0.66 -0.18
N ILE A 20 -1.64 0.82 -1.49
CA ILE A 20 -1.51 -0.27 -2.47
C ILE A 20 -0.17 -0.14 -3.19
N TYR A 21 0.73 -1.09 -2.95
CA TYR A 21 2.03 -1.19 -3.61
C TYR A 21 2.00 -2.37 -4.56
N ARG A 22 1.97 -2.09 -5.86
CA ARG A 22 1.70 -3.07 -6.90
C ARG A 22 2.84 -3.13 -7.90
N ASP A 23 3.35 -4.34 -8.14
CA ASP A 23 4.28 -4.60 -9.23
C ASP A 23 3.60 -5.34 -10.38
N GLY A 24 3.50 -4.67 -11.52
CA GLY A 24 3.07 -5.24 -12.79
C GLY A 24 4.22 -5.44 -13.77
N ASP A 25 5.49 -5.33 -13.35
CA ASP A 25 6.64 -5.71 -14.16
C ASP A 25 6.85 -7.23 -14.18
N ASN A 26 5.78 -7.96 -14.45
CA ASN A 26 5.78 -9.40 -14.64
C ASN A 26 4.49 -9.84 -15.35
N ASN A 27 4.27 -11.15 -15.44
CA ASN A 27 3.11 -11.72 -16.12
C ASN A 27 1.76 -11.52 -15.39
N LEU A 28 1.75 -10.99 -14.17
CA LEU A 28 0.52 -10.72 -13.42
C LEU A 28 -0.06 -9.31 -13.67
N ASP A 29 0.57 -8.50 -14.53
CA ASP A 29 0.19 -7.09 -14.71
C ASP A 29 -1.32 -6.90 -14.94
N ARG A 30 -1.86 -7.72 -15.83
CA ARG A 30 -3.28 -7.63 -16.20
C ARG A 30 -4.19 -8.04 -15.06
N VAL A 31 -3.91 -9.13 -14.36
CA VAL A 31 -4.84 -9.71 -13.38
C VAL A 31 -4.87 -8.89 -12.09
N GLN A 32 -3.72 -8.36 -11.65
CA GLN A 32 -3.62 -7.58 -10.42
C GLN A 32 -4.17 -6.16 -10.56
N SER A 33 -4.34 -5.63 -11.78
CA SER A 33 -4.99 -4.32 -11.99
C SER A 33 -6.40 -4.23 -11.39
N ALA A 34 -7.03 -5.37 -11.13
CA ALA A 34 -8.29 -5.47 -10.40
C ALA A 34 -8.20 -4.91 -8.96
N ALA A 35 -7.02 -4.91 -8.32
CA ALA A 35 -6.82 -4.31 -7.00
C ALA A 35 -7.10 -2.81 -7.02
N VAL A 36 -6.48 -2.08 -7.95
CA VAL A 36 -6.71 -0.63 -8.14
C VAL A 36 -8.15 -0.34 -8.50
N ALA A 37 -8.77 -1.15 -9.38
CA ALA A 37 -10.18 -1.00 -9.73
C ALA A 37 -11.11 -1.23 -8.53
N SER A 38 -10.75 -2.14 -7.62
CA SER A 38 -11.55 -2.44 -6.42
C SER A 38 -11.41 -1.34 -5.37
N ALA A 39 -10.22 -0.76 -5.21
CA ALA A 39 -10.00 0.42 -4.37
C ALA A 39 -10.85 1.63 -4.80
N ARG A 40 -10.97 1.86 -6.11
CA ARG A 40 -11.87 2.90 -6.65
C ARG A 40 -13.34 2.64 -6.30
N ARG A 41 -13.82 1.40 -6.42
CA ARG A 41 -15.21 1.07 -6.05
C ARG A 41 -15.43 1.21 -4.55
N ALA A 42 -14.52 0.66 -3.73
CA ALA A 42 -14.61 0.72 -2.27
C ALA A 42 -14.65 2.16 -1.75
N SER A 43 -13.73 3.02 -2.21
CA SER A 43 -13.74 4.45 -1.82
C SER A 43 -14.95 5.24 -2.33
N ALA A 44 -15.64 4.78 -3.38
CA ALA A 44 -16.87 5.41 -3.85
C ALA A 44 -18.07 5.07 -2.93
N GLU A 45 -18.04 3.90 -2.31
CA GLU A 45 -19.09 3.38 -1.43
C GLU A 45 -18.86 3.77 0.04
N ASP A 46 -17.61 3.98 0.44
CA ASP A 46 -17.21 4.34 1.80
C ASP A 46 -16.20 5.49 1.82
N ALA A 47 -16.67 6.68 2.25
CA ALA A 47 -15.87 7.90 2.36
C ALA A 47 -14.81 7.85 3.49
N HIS A 48 -14.90 6.85 4.38
CA HIS A 48 -13.87 6.60 5.39
C HIS A 48 -12.62 5.96 4.79
N LEU A 49 -12.68 5.45 3.55
CA LEU A 49 -11.57 4.82 2.86
C LEU A 49 -10.86 5.80 1.93
N THR A 50 -9.55 5.86 2.05
CA THR A 50 -8.67 6.50 1.08
C THR A 50 -7.51 5.59 0.77
N PHE A 51 -7.03 5.63 -0.46
CA PHE A 51 -5.92 4.82 -0.89
C PHE A 51 -4.76 5.70 -1.33
N ALA A 52 -3.56 5.40 -0.86
CA ALA A 52 -2.32 5.84 -1.49
C ALA A 52 -1.85 4.70 -2.38
N VAL A 53 -1.42 4.98 -3.61
CA VAL A 53 -1.12 3.92 -4.57
C VAL A 53 0.22 4.18 -5.25
N GLU A 54 1.00 3.12 -5.42
CA GLU A 54 2.16 3.03 -6.29
C GLU A 54 1.99 1.81 -7.18
N ASP A 55 1.87 2.04 -8.48
CA ASP A 55 1.52 1.01 -9.45
C ASP A 55 2.49 1.03 -10.63
N THR A 56 3.39 0.05 -10.69
CA THR A 56 4.24 -0.16 -11.85
C THR A 56 3.50 -1.04 -12.86
N THR A 57 3.23 -0.53 -14.06
CA THR A 57 2.37 -1.23 -15.03
C THR A 57 2.76 -0.92 -16.49
N ARG A 58 2.34 -1.80 -17.40
CA ARG A 58 2.41 -1.57 -18.86
C ARG A 58 1.09 -1.05 -19.42
N GLN A 59 0.03 -0.98 -18.61
CA GLN A 59 -1.30 -0.59 -19.04
C GLN A 59 -1.44 0.93 -19.18
N GLY A 60 -2.29 1.41 -20.10
CA GLY A 60 -2.53 2.85 -20.25
C GLY A 60 -1.44 3.64 -20.97
N THR A 61 -0.45 2.95 -21.57
CA THR A 61 0.49 3.54 -22.55
C THR A 61 0.27 2.95 -23.94
N PRO A 62 0.27 3.76 -25.02
CA PRO A 62 0.02 3.27 -26.39
C PRO A 62 1.03 2.22 -26.88
N ASN A 63 2.26 2.26 -26.35
CA ASN A 63 3.35 1.37 -26.73
C ASN A 63 3.57 0.23 -25.72
N GLY A 64 2.76 0.12 -24.65
CA GLY A 64 2.96 -0.86 -23.59
C GLY A 64 4.27 -0.68 -22.82
N ALA A 65 4.84 0.53 -22.83
CA ALA A 65 6.02 0.83 -22.04
C ALA A 65 5.69 0.75 -20.54
N LEU A 66 6.59 0.10 -19.81
CA LEU A 66 6.55 0.04 -18.35
C LEU A 66 6.74 1.46 -17.78
N HIS A 67 5.92 1.80 -16.81
CA HIS A 67 5.97 3.06 -16.08
C HIS A 67 5.36 2.87 -14.70
N THR A 68 5.56 3.85 -13.82
CA THR A 68 4.94 3.85 -12.50
C THR A 68 3.96 5.00 -12.39
N GLU A 69 2.77 4.70 -11.86
CA GLU A 69 1.74 5.65 -11.51
C GLU A 69 1.67 5.76 -9.97
N ASP A 70 1.92 6.96 -9.45
CA ASP A 70 1.82 7.28 -8.03
C ASP A 70 0.64 8.21 -7.81
N GLY A 71 -0.16 7.97 -6.78
CA GLY A 71 -1.35 8.79 -6.58
C GLY A 71 -2.19 8.44 -5.38
N THR A 72 -3.38 9.04 -5.34
CA THR A 72 -4.40 8.78 -4.32
C THR A 72 -5.73 8.45 -4.95
N ILE A 73 -6.53 7.64 -4.24
CA ILE A 73 -7.92 7.34 -4.57
C ILE A 73 -8.79 7.69 -3.37
N ALA A 74 -9.77 8.58 -3.56
CA ALA A 74 -10.76 8.96 -2.56
C ALA A 74 -12.09 9.28 -3.24
N ASP A 75 -13.21 8.94 -2.61
CA ASP A 75 -14.57 9.16 -3.14
C ASP A 75 -14.75 8.64 -4.58
N GLY A 76 -14.12 7.49 -4.89
CA GLY A 76 -14.11 6.88 -6.23
C GLY A 76 -13.30 7.62 -7.29
N LYS A 77 -12.67 8.74 -6.94
CA LYS A 77 -11.84 9.55 -7.83
C LYS A 77 -10.39 9.26 -7.58
N ALA A 78 -9.62 9.27 -8.66
CA ALA A 78 -8.22 8.94 -8.60
C ALA A 78 -7.39 10.06 -9.21
N GLN A 79 -6.35 10.47 -8.50
CA GLN A 79 -5.42 11.52 -8.90
C GLN A 79 -4.04 10.91 -8.99
N TRP A 80 -3.45 10.94 -10.18
CA TRP A 80 -2.20 10.25 -10.48
C TRP A 80 -1.17 11.19 -11.06
N SER A 81 0.08 10.91 -10.73
CA SER A 81 1.24 11.33 -11.49
C SER A 81 1.90 10.11 -12.10
N ARG A 82 2.46 10.27 -13.31
CA ARG A 82 3.23 9.23 -13.98
C ARG A 82 4.71 9.58 -13.96
N ARG A 83 5.55 8.59 -13.68
CA ARG A 83 7.01 8.70 -13.72
C ARG A 83 7.65 7.52 -14.45
N ALA A 84 8.97 7.53 -14.55
CA ALA A 84 9.74 6.39 -15.03
C ALA A 84 9.46 5.14 -14.17
N ALA A 85 9.53 3.96 -14.78
CA ALA A 85 9.30 2.71 -14.09
C ALA A 85 10.22 2.56 -12.87
N ALA A 86 9.60 2.23 -11.74
CA ALA A 86 10.24 1.88 -10.50
C ALA A 86 10.55 0.39 -10.46
N ASP A 87 11.67 0.02 -9.84
CA ASP A 87 11.92 -1.35 -9.43
C ASP A 87 11.17 -1.59 -8.11
N MET A 88 10.02 -2.26 -8.18
CA MET A 88 9.19 -2.47 -7.00
C MET A 88 9.78 -3.51 -6.03
N ALA A 89 10.74 -4.33 -6.50
CA ALA A 89 11.53 -5.23 -5.65
C ALA A 89 12.62 -4.50 -4.85
N SER A 90 12.80 -3.19 -5.06
CA SER A 90 13.73 -2.34 -4.30
C SER A 90 13.20 -1.99 -2.91
N PRO A 91 13.93 -2.32 -1.82
CA PRO A 91 13.54 -1.93 -0.47
C PRO A 91 13.44 -0.40 -0.29
N ALA A 92 14.21 0.37 -1.07
CA ALA A 92 14.17 1.82 -1.02
C ALA A 92 12.87 2.39 -1.60
N GLU A 93 12.33 1.80 -2.67
CA GLU A 93 11.04 2.24 -3.23
C GLU A 93 9.90 1.91 -2.26
N LEU A 94 9.86 0.70 -1.71
CA LEU A 94 8.85 0.32 -0.70
C LEU A 94 8.94 1.21 0.56
N SER A 95 10.14 1.56 1.02
CA SER A 95 10.31 2.45 2.18
C SER A 95 9.74 3.84 1.92
N ARG A 96 10.00 4.43 0.75
CA ARG A 96 9.41 5.73 0.36
C ARG A 96 7.90 5.64 0.20
N PHE A 97 7.40 4.52 -0.31
CA PHE A 97 5.97 4.29 -0.41
C PHE A 97 5.28 4.26 0.96
N VAL A 98 5.88 3.57 1.94
CA VAL A 98 5.35 3.53 3.32
C VAL A 98 5.33 4.93 3.94
N GLU A 99 6.41 5.70 3.79
CA GLU A 99 6.47 7.09 4.23
C GLU A 99 5.35 7.92 3.59
N ARG A 100 5.19 7.86 2.25
CA ARG A 100 4.14 8.58 1.52
C ARG A 100 2.73 8.18 1.95
N THR A 101 2.52 6.91 2.30
CA THR A 101 1.21 6.44 2.78
C THR A 101 0.90 7.04 4.15
N LEU A 102 1.88 7.11 5.05
CA LEU A 102 1.74 7.78 6.35
C LEU A 102 1.54 9.30 6.19
N GLU A 103 2.26 9.95 5.28
CA GLU A 103 2.04 11.36 4.92
C GLU A 103 0.63 11.61 4.39
N THR A 104 0.10 10.70 3.57
CA THR A 104 -1.28 10.77 3.07
C THR A 104 -2.28 10.72 4.23
N ALA A 105 -2.05 9.83 5.21
CA ALA A 105 -2.86 9.77 6.42
C ALA A 105 -2.73 11.04 7.29
N HIS A 106 -1.51 11.58 7.41
CA HIS A 106 -1.26 12.81 8.15
C HIS A 106 -1.98 14.01 7.53
N ALA A 107 -1.88 14.18 6.22
CA ALA A 107 -2.49 15.29 5.49
C ALA A 107 -4.02 15.32 5.59
N ARG A 108 -4.66 14.15 5.77
CA ARG A 108 -6.11 14.05 6.03
C ARG A 108 -6.50 14.50 7.44
N GLY A 109 -5.58 14.44 8.39
CA GLY A 109 -5.81 14.78 9.79
C GLY A 109 -6.54 13.70 10.58
N GLY A 110 -6.68 13.93 11.88
CA GLY A 110 -7.28 12.95 12.80
C GLY A 110 -6.41 11.70 13.03
N GLN A 111 -6.99 10.69 13.69
CA GLN A 111 -6.36 9.39 13.84
C GLN A 111 -6.93 8.43 12.78
N GLN A 112 -6.11 8.14 11.78
CA GLN A 112 -6.41 7.21 10.69
C GLN A 112 -5.72 5.87 11.00
N ALA A 113 -6.37 4.74 10.73
CA ALA A 113 -5.67 3.46 10.64
C ALA A 113 -4.89 3.42 9.31
N VAL A 114 -3.66 2.91 9.33
CA VAL A 114 -2.83 2.83 8.12
C VAL A 114 -2.49 1.38 7.83
N TRP A 115 -2.84 0.91 6.64
CA TRP A 115 -2.59 -0.45 6.19
C TRP A 115 -1.83 -0.43 4.88
N ILE A 116 -0.99 -1.44 4.62
CA ILE A 116 -0.25 -1.59 3.36
C ILE A 116 -0.63 -2.91 2.70
N GLU A 117 -1.05 -2.87 1.44
CA GLU A 117 -1.27 -4.03 0.59
C GLU A 117 -0.09 -4.18 -0.37
N LEU A 118 0.59 -5.33 -0.31
CA LEU A 118 1.65 -5.70 -1.24
C LEU A 118 1.03 -6.63 -2.29
N VAL A 119 0.94 -6.17 -3.53
CA VAL A 119 0.26 -6.87 -4.62
C VAL A 119 1.31 -7.36 -5.61
N ASP A 120 1.70 -8.63 -5.48
CA ASP A 120 2.56 -9.25 -6.48
C ASP A 120 2.59 -10.80 -6.45
N HIS A 121 3.56 -11.44 -7.15
CA HIS A 121 4.06 -12.77 -6.84
C HIS A 121 4.55 -12.88 -5.40
N GLY A 122 4.46 -14.09 -4.88
CA GLY A 122 5.01 -14.47 -3.58
C GLY A 122 5.54 -15.89 -3.59
N GLY A 123 6.62 -16.09 -2.86
CA GLY A 123 7.33 -17.35 -2.65
C GLY A 123 7.44 -17.74 -1.17
N GLY A 124 6.66 -17.10 -0.29
CA GLY A 124 6.70 -17.31 1.16
C GLY A 124 8.05 -16.88 1.74
N ASP A 125 8.74 -17.82 2.40
CA ASP A 125 10.08 -17.58 2.94
C ASP A 125 11.11 -17.15 1.87
N GLY A 126 10.84 -17.46 0.60
CA GLY A 126 11.64 -16.98 -0.54
C GLY A 126 11.48 -15.47 -0.84
N GLY A 127 10.45 -14.82 -0.29
CA GLY A 127 10.13 -13.40 -0.56
C GLY A 127 8.89 -13.21 -1.44
N GLY A 128 8.73 -11.99 -1.95
CA GLY A 128 7.70 -11.57 -2.89
C GLY A 128 8.12 -10.27 -3.58
N LEU A 129 7.23 -9.63 -4.34
CA LEU A 129 7.57 -8.43 -5.13
C LEU A 129 8.69 -8.76 -6.15
N GLU A 130 8.33 -9.52 -7.19
CA GLU A 130 9.16 -9.90 -8.33
C GLU A 130 9.08 -8.88 -9.47
N ALA A 131 10.23 -8.28 -9.78
CA ALA A 131 10.40 -7.37 -10.90
C ALA A 131 11.24 -8.05 -12.01
N ASP A 132 10.59 -8.41 -13.13
CA ASP A 132 11.22 -9.15 -14.23
C ASP A 132 12.37 -8.35 -14.87
N SER A 133 12.17 -7.04 -15.08
CA SER A 133 13.18 -6.19 -15.74
C SER A 133 14.42 -5.96 -14.89
N ALA A 134 14.28 -6.03 -13.56
CA ALA A 134 15.38 -5.95 -12.61
C ALA A 134 15.99 -7.32 -12.27
N HIS A 135 15.35 -8.42 -12.69
CA HIS A 135 15.69 -9.79 -12.28
C HIS A 135 15.79 -9.93 -10.75
N ALA A 136 14.82 -9.35 -10.04
CA ALA A 136 14.86 -9.21 -8.59
C ALA A 136 13.56 -9.71 -7.94
N MET A 137 13.69 -10.19 -6.70
CA MET A 137 12.59 -10.51 -5.81
C MET A 137 12.95 -10.02 -4.40
N MET A 138 12.02 -9.36 -3.72
CA MET A 138 12.26 -8.83 -2.37
C MET A 138 12.07 -9.91 -1.31
N ALA A 139 13.13 -10.23 -0.56
CA ALA A 139 13.05 -11.15 0.56
C ALA A 139 12.19 -10.57 1.73
N MET A 140 11.54 -11.44 2.51
CA MET A 140 10.70 -11.01 3.65
C MET A 140 11.42 -10.09 4.66
N PRO A 141 12.68 -10.37 5.10
CA PRO A 141 13.37 -9.47 6.00
C PRO A 141 13.61 -8.08 5.40
N ALA A 142 13.78 -7.99 4.08
CA ALA A 142 13.95 -6.73 3.37
C ALA A 142 12.62 -5.95 3.30
N MET A 143 11.49 -6.62 3.06
CA MET A 143 10.15 -6.00 3.13
C MET A 143 9.88 -5.42 4.53
N ALA A 144 10.11 -6.21 5.58
CA ALA A 144 9.95 -5.76 6.97
C ALA A 144 10.87 -4.58 7.29
N SER A 145 12.13 -4.63 6.85
CA SER A 145 13.08 -3.53 7.03
C SER A 145 12.65 -2.26 6.29
N ALA A 146 12.17 -2.38 5.05
CA ALA A 146 11.69 -1.24 4.26
C ALA A 146 10.48 -0.55 4.92
N ILE A 147 9.52 -1.32 5.42
CA ILE A 147 8.36 -0.79 6.16
C ILE A 147 8.80 -0.07 7.43
N ALA A 148 9.72 -0.67 8.19
CA ALA A 148 10.28 -0.05 9.39
C ALA A 148 11.04 1.25 9.06
N GLN A 149 11.84 1.26 7.99
CA GLN A 149 12.57 2.44 7.52
C GLN A 149 11.64 3.56 7.06
N GLY A 150 10.60 3.25 6.29
CA GLY A 150 9.60 4.24 5.86
C GLY A 150 8.82 4.85 7.03
N THR A 151 8.46 4.01 8.01
CA THR A 151 7.84 4.48 9.26
C THR A 151 8.78 5.37 10.05
N ALA A 152 10.05 5.00 10.15
CA ALA A 152 11.06 5.82 10.84
C ALA A 152 11.31 7.16 10.13
N ALA A 153 11.33 7.18 8.79
CA ALA A 153 11.46 8.40 7.99
C ALA A 153 10.30 9.36 8.25
N TYR A 154 9.06 8.86 8.20
CA TYR A 154 7.87 9.65 8.56
C TYR A 154 7.95 10.21 9.99
N ASN A 155 8.29 9.37 10.98
CA ASN A 155 8.39 9.80 12.37
C ASN A 155 9.47 10.87 12.60
N ALA A 156 10.54 10.86 11.79
CA ALA A 156 11.58 11.89 11.84
C ALA A 156 11.08 13.25 11.33
N LEU A 157 10.14 13.26 10.37
CA LEU A 157 9.50 14.48 9.85
C LEU A 157 8.40 15.01 10.77
N HIS A 158 7.70 14.11 11.49
CA HIS A 158 6.56 14.44 12.35
C HIS A 158 6.78 14.05 13.81
N PRO A 159 7.71 14.71 14.53
CA PRO A 159 8.00 14.39 15.92
C PRO A 159 6.77 14.66 16.80
N GLY A 160 6.17 13.60 17.34
CA GLY A 160 4.96 13.64 18.18
C GLY A 160 3.72 13.06 17.52
N ASP A 161 3.82 12.69 16.25
CA ASP A 161 2.80 11.88 15.57
C ASP A 161 3.11 10.39 15.77
N GLU A 162 2.21 9.68 16.45
CA GLU A 162 2.39 8.25 16.78
C GLU A 162 1.78 7.29 15.73
N ARG A 163 1.38 7.80 14.55
CA ARG A 163 0.87 6.95 13.48
C ARG A 163 1.95 5.98 12.99
N HIS A 164 1.51 4.77 12.69
CA HIS A 164 2.33 3.67 12.20
C HIS A 164 1.46 2.78 11.31
N VAL A 165 2.11 1.89 10.56
CA VAL A 165 1.42 0.85 9.80
C VAL A 165 0.82 -0.17 10.78
N GLU A 166 -0.51 -0.24 10.84
CA GLU A 166 -1.26 -1.16 11.72
C GLU A 166 -1.19 -2.61 11.21
N GLY A 167 -1.05 -2.80 9.91
CA GLY A 167 -0.94 -4.12 9.32
C GLY A 167 -0.57 -4.13 7.85
N VAL A 168 -0.16 -5.31 7.40
CA VAL A 168 0.23 -5.59 6.01
C VAL A 168 -0.67 -6.69 5.46
N VAL A 169 -1.28 -6.43 4.31
CA VAL A 169 -2.01 -7.40 3.51
C VAL A 169 -1.06 -7.91 2.43
N ALA A 170 -0.60 -9.15 2.57
CA ALA A 170 0.17 -9.79 1.53
C ALA A 170 -0.77 -10.38 0.47
N ASN A 171 -1.06 -9.61 -0.58
CA ASN A 171 -1.80 -10.07 -1.75
C ASN A 171 -0.83 -10.77 -2.72
N GLN A 172 -0.26 -11.85 -2.20
CA GLN A 172 0.88 -12.59 -2.73
C GLN A 172 0.74 -14.07 -2.35
N CYS A 173 1.27 -14.98 -3.17
CA CYS A 173 1.23 -16.40 -2.86
C CYS A 173 2.16 -16.77 -1.69
N LEU A 174 1.76 -17.77 -0.91
CA LEU A 174 2.59 -18.41 0.13
C LEU A 174 3.06 -17.50 1.28
N MET A 175 2.49 -16.31 1.48
CA MET A 175 2.96 -15.34 2.50
C MET A 175 2.41 -15.57 3.92
N SER A 176 1.57 -16.59 4.11
CA SER A 176 1.10 -17.00 5.44
C SER A 176 2.01 -18.10 6.01
N THR A 177 3.31 -17.80 6.13
CA THR A 177 4.36 -18.71 6.60
C THR A 177 5.03 -18.24 7.89
#